data_AF-M1BE24-F1
#
_entry.id   AF-M1BE24-F1
#
_cell.length_a   1.000
_cell.length_b   1.000
_cell.length_c   1.000
_cell.angle_alpha   90.00
_cell.angle_beta   90.00
_cell.angle_gamma   90.00
#
_symmetry.space_group_name_H-M   'P 1'
#
loop_
_entity.id
_entity.type
_entity.pdbx_description
1 polymer ?
#
loop_
_entity_poly.entity_id
_entity_poly.type
_entity_poly.pdbx_seq_one_letter_code
_entity_poly.pdbx_strand_id
1 'polypeptide(L)'
;MKDFALKLEKLAENLLDLLCENLGLEKGYLKKAFYGSKGSTFGTKVSNYPPCPKPDLIKGLRAHTDAGGIILLFQDDKVSGLQLLKDGSWIDVPPMKHSIVINLGDQLEVCIYFNVLL
;
A
#
# COMPACT_ATOMS: atom_id res chain seq x y z
N MET A 1 -4.17 -17.86 5.68
CA MET A 1 -4.03 -16.97 4.50
C MET A 1 -5.36 -16.58 3.88
N LYS A 2 -6.25 -17.50 3.48
CA LYS A 2 -7.53 -17.15 2.84
C LYS A 2 -8.40 -16.17 3.64
N ASP A 3 -8.69 -16.48 4.92
CA ASP A 3 -9.50 -15.60 5.78
C ASP A 3 -8.87 -14.20 5.95
N PHE A 4 -7.56 -14.15 6.16
CA PHE A 4 -6.81 -12.90 6.27
C PHE A 4 -6.89 -12.06 4.99
N ALA A 5 -6.66 -12.69 3.83
CA ALA A 5 -6.75 -12.05 2.53
C ALA A 5 -8.14 -11.46 2.26
N LEU A 6 -9.21 -12.22 2.54
CA LEU A 6 -10.60 -11.75 2.37
C LEU A 6 -10.92 -10.55 3.28
N LYS A 7 -10.41 -10.56 4.52
CA LYS A 7 -10.57 -9.42 5.44
C LYS A 7 -9.81 -8.18 4.96
N LEU A 8 -8.59 -8.36 4.43
CA LEU A 8 -7.81 -7.26 3.87
C LEU A 8 -8.40 -6.71 2.58
N GLU A 9 -8.95 -7.57 1.71
CA GLU A 9 -9.65 -7.13 0.50
C GLU A 9 -10.86 -6.26 0.86
N LYS A 10 -11.68 -6.69 1.82
CA LYS A 10 -12.80 -5.88 2.33
C LYS A 10 -12.34 -4.57 2.97
N LEU A 11 -11.24 -4.59 3.71
CA LEU A 11 -10.65 -3.38 4.30
C LEU A 11 -10.16 -2.42 3.22
N ALA A 12 -9.51 -2.93 2.17
CA ALA A 12 -9.04 -2.14 1.03
C ALA A 12 -10.20 -1.42 0.34
N GLU A 13 -11.32 -2.10 0.09
CA GLU A 13 -12.52 -1.48 -0.48
C GLU A 13 -13.09 -0.37 0.41
N ASN A 14 -13.16 -0.60 1.73
CA ASN A 14 -13.63 0.42 2.68
C ASN A 14 -12.71 1.65 2.70
N LEU A 15 -11.38 1.45 2.66
CA LEU A 15 -10.42 2.55 2.61
C LEU A 15 -10.50 3.32 1.30
N LEU A 16 -10.75 2.65 0.18
CA LEU A 16 -11.00 3.31 -1.11
C LEU A 16 -12.28 4.15 -1.08
N ASP A 17 -13.33 3.71 -0.39
CA ASP A 17 -14.54 4.53 -0.19
C ASP A 17 -14.26 5.77 0.67
N LEU A 18 -13.46 5.66 1.73
CA LEU A 18 -13.03 6.83 2.51
C LEU A 18 -12.18 7.79 1.68
N LEU A 19 -11.33 7.25 0.79
CA LEU A 19 -10.56 8.07 -0.15
C LEU A 19 -11.48 8.77 -1.16
N CYS A 20 -12.53 8.10 -1.66
CA CYS A 20 -13.55 8.73 -2.51
C CYS A 20 -14.23 9.89 -1.77
N GLU A 21 -14.64 9.70 -0.52
CA GLU A 21 -15.27 10.74 0.29
C GLU A 21 -14.36 11.96 0.45
N ASN A 22 -13.09 11.75 0.81
CA ASN A 22 -12.11 12.83 0.95
C ASN A 22 -11.83 13.59 -0.35
N LEU A 23 -12.01 12.94 -1.50
CA LEU A 23 -11.83 13.53 -2.83
C LEU A 23 -13.13 14.10 -3.42
N GLY A 24 -14.26 14.01 -2.72
CA GLY A 24 -15.57 14.43 -3.23
C GLY A 24 -16.12 13.55 -4.36
N LEU A 25 -15.65 12.31 -4.47
CA LEU A 25 -16.09 11.34 -5.48
C LEU A 25 -17.29 10.52 -4.98
N GLU A 26 -18.08 9.99 -5.92
CA GLU A 26 -19.15 9.04 -5.60
C GLU A 26 -18.57 7.82 -4.85
N LYS A 27 -19.29 7.35 -3.82
CA LYS A 27 -18.94 6.10 -3.14
C LYS A 27 -18.79 4.96 -4.16
N GLY A 28 -17.72 4.18 -4.02
CA GLY A 28 -17.38 3.09 -4.92
C GLY A 28 -16.75 3.51 -6.26
N TYR A 29 -16.51 4.80 -6.51
CA TYR A 29 -15.89 5.27 -7.75
C TYR A 29 -14.55 4.56 -8.03
N LEU A 30 -13.63 4.58 -7.07
CA LEU A 30 -12.32 3.95 -7.22
C LEU A 30 -12.44 2.43 -7.37
N LYS A 31 -13.32 1.79 -6.59
CA LYS A 31 -13.59 0.34 -6.74
C LYS A 31 -14.06 -0.01 -8.15
N LYS A 32 -14.98 0.79 -8.73
CA LYS A 32 -15.45 0.61 -10.11
C LYS A 32 -14.28 0.77 -11.10
N ALA A 33 -13.42 1.76 -10.91
CA ALA A 33 -12.24 2.00 -11.76
C ALA A 33 -11.26 0.80 -11.75
N PHE A 34 -11.06 0.16 -10.59
CA PHE A 34 -10.17 -1.01 -10.46
C PHE A 34 -10.79 -2.36 -10.89
N TYR A 35 -12.10 -2.44 -11.15
CA TYR A 35 -12.78 -3.72 -11.38
C TYR A 35 -12.42 -4.36 -12.74
N GLY A 36 -12.13 -3.56 -13.78
CA GLY A 36 -11.86 -4.08 -15.12
C GLY A 36 -12.94 -5.04 -15.63
N SER A 37 -12.57 -6.03 -16.45
CA SER A 37 -13.51 -7.03 -17.01
C SER A 37 -13.64 -8.32 -16.20
N LYS A 38 -12.74 -8.56 -15.24
CA LYS A 38 -12.66 -9.82 -14.47
C LYS A 38 -12.63 -9.61 -12.95
N GLY A 39 -12.91 -8.40 -12.48
CA GLY A 39 -12.68 -8.00 -11.10
C GLY A 39 -11.27 -7.46 -10.85
N SER A 40 -11.10 -6.83 -9.70
CA SER A 40 -9.82 -6.31 -9.23
C SER A 40 -8.81 -7.43 -9.00
N THR A 41 -7.54 -7.16 -9.27
CA THR A 41 -6.46 -8.08 -8.91
C THR A 41 -6.09 -7.90 -7.44
N PHE A 42 -6.17 -8.97 -6.65
CA PHE A 42 -5.76 -8.98 -5.25
C PHE A 42 -4.76 -10.12 -5.00
N GLY A 43 -3.62 -9.80 -4.40
CA GLY A 43 -2.55 -10.76 -4.13
C GLY A 43 -1.73 -10.39 -2.90
N THR A 44 -1.13 -11.39 -2.25
CA THR A 44 -0.26 -11.17 -1.09
C THR A 44 1.17 -11.59 -1.41
N LYS A 45 2.10 -10.64 -1.33
CA LYS A 45 3.54 -10.93 -1.30
C LYS A 45 3.97 -11.21 0.14
N VAL A 46 4.45 -12.42 0.40
CA VAL A 46 5.02 -12.81 1.70
C VAL A 46 6.55 -12.75 1.59
N SER A 47 7.21 -12.04 2.50
CA SER A 47 8.66 -11.82 2.42
C SER A 47 9.29 -11.81 3.81
N ASN A 48 10.52 -12.32 3.89
CA ASN A 48 11.37 -12.23 5.08
C ASN A 48 12.71 -11.65 4.66
N TYR A 49 13.25 -10.75 5.49
CA TYR A 49 14.56 -10.13 5.29
C TYR A 49 15.49 -10.61 6.42
N PRO A 50 16.32 -11.63 6.19
CA PRO A 50 17.18 -12.20 7.23
C PRO A 50 18.30 -11.23 7.65
N PRO A 51 18.95 -11.44 8.81
CA PRO A 51 20.11 -10.65 9.23
C PRO A 51 21.19 -10.60 8.14
N CYS A 52 21.71 -9.42 7.86
CA CYS A 52 22.78 -9.19 6.88
C CYS A 52 24.06 -8.73 7.60
N PRO A 53 25.22 -9.40 7.42
CA PRO A 53 26.47 -8.96 8.03
C PRO A 53 27.02 -7.63 7.51
N LYS A 54 26.60 -7.21 6.30
CA LYS A 54 27.07 -5.99 5.62
C LYS A 54 25.88 -5.21 5.03
N PRO A 55 24.97 -4.67 5.86
CA PRO A 55 23.72 -4.03 5.42
C PRO A 55 23.93 -2.72 4.63
N ASP A 56 25.12 -2.13 4.72
CA ASP A 56 25.48 -0.93 3.94
C ASP A 56 25.74 -1.24 2.47
N LEU A 57 26.08 -2.50 2.13
CA LEU A 57 26.42 -2.90 0.76
C LEU A 57 25.21 -3.39 -0.05
N ILE A 58 24.14 -3.82 0.62
CA ILE A 58 22.95 -4.36 -0.05
C ILE A 58 21.69 -4.00 0.74
N LYS A 59 20.62 -3.69 0.02
CA LYS A 59 19.30 -3.42 0.60
C LYS A 59 18.43 -4.66 0.51
N GLY A 60 17.59 -4.89 1.51
CA GLY A 60 16.59 -5.97 1.48
C GLY A 60 15.65 -5.84 0.28
N LEU A 61 15.18 -4.61 0.02
CA LEU A 61 14.49 -4.23 -1.20
C LEU A 61 14.96 -2.82 -1.60
N ARG A 62 15.20 -2.61 -2.90
CA ARG A 62 15.64 -1.30 -3.43
C ARG A 62 14.48 -0.31 -3.45
N ALA A 63 14.81 0.98 -3.49
CA ALA A 63 13.81 2.04 -3.63
C ALA A 63 12.97 1.85 -4.90
N HIS A 64 11.66 2.00 -4.76
CA HIS A 64 10.66 1.93 -5.83
C HIS A 64 9.36 2.57 -5.34
N THR A 65 8.46 2.87 -6.26
CA THR A 65 7.04 3.08 -5.99
C THR A 65 6.28 1.79 -6.30
N ASP A 66 5.10 1.63 -5.70
CA ASP A 66 4.25 0.48 -5.96
C ASP A 66 3.36 0.75 -7.18
N ALA A 67 3.46 -0.06 -8.22
CA ALA A 67 2.71 0.13 -9.47
C ALA A 67 1.17 0.02 -9.34
N GLY A 68 0.67 -0.49 -8.21
CA GLY A 68 -0.73 -0.86 -7.98
C GLY A 68 -1.63 0.27 -7.51
N GLY A 69 -2.74 -0.11 -6.87
CA GLY A 69 -3.72 0.81 -6.27
C GLY A 69 -3.39 1.10 -4.81
N ILE A 70 -4.05 0.42 -3.87
CA ILE A 70 -3.80 0.55 -2.44
C ILE A 70 -3.00 -0.67 -1.92
N ILE A 71 -2.04 -0.42 -1.04
CA ILE A 71 -1.19 -1.44 -0.44
C ILE A 71 -1.51 -1.52 1.05
N LEU A 72 -1.70 -2.75 1.54
CA LEU A 72 -1.99 -3.05 2.95
C LEU A 72 -0.90 -3.99 3.46
N LEU A 73 0.00 -3.46 4.28
CA LEU A 73 1.15 -4.19 4.79
C LEU A 73 0.98 -4.54 6.27
N PHE A 74 1.06 -5.83 6.56
CA PHE A 74 1.25 -6.35 7.91
C PHE A 74 2.73 -6.69 8.11
N GLN A 75 3.49 -5.75 8.67
CA GLN A 75 4.93 -5.89 8.90
C GLN A 75 5.25 -6.49 10.27
N ASP A 76 6.53 -6.83 10.48
CA ASP A 76 7.05 -7.26 11.79
C ASP A 76 6.80 -6.17 12.85
N ASP A 77 6.40 -6.57 14.06
CA ASP A 77 6.02 -5.64 15.12
C ASP A 77 7.20 -5.22 16.03
N LYS A 78 8.41 -5.72 15.76
CA LYS A 78 9.63 -5.43 16.53
C LYS A 78 10.82 -5.04 15.67
N VAL A 79 10.98 -5.67 14.51
CA VAL A 79 12.13 -5.47 13.61
C VAL A 79 11.80 -4.39 12.58
N SER A 80 12.52 -3.28 12.63
CA SER A 80 12.42 -2.19 11.64
C SER A 80 13.10 -2.55 10.32
N GLY A 81 12.85 -1.74 9.28
CA GLY A 81 13.55 -1.86 7.99
C GLY A 81 12.81 -1.24 6.81
N LEU A 82 11.49 -1.04 6.92
CA LEU A 82 10.75 -0.26 5.95
C LEU A 82 11.00 1.23 6.17
N GLN A 83 11.34 1.93 5.08
CA GLN A 83 11.54 3.37 5.06
C GLN A 83 10.78 3.98 3.89
N LEU A 84 10.30 5.20 4.07
CA LEU A 84 9.75 6.04 2.99
C LEU A 84 10.63 7.27 2.80
N LEU A 85 10.68 7.80 1.58
CA LEU A 85 11.36 9.05 1.28
C LEU A 85 10.37 10.20 1.35
N LYS A 86 10.62 11.18 2.22
CA LYS A 86 9.81 12.39 2.35
C LYS A 86 10.72 13.59 2.56
N ASP A 87 10.47 14.68 1.82
CA ASP A 87 11.22 15.93 1.92
C ASP A 87 12.75 15.73 1.82
N GLY A 88 13.17 14.84 0.91
CA GLY A 88 14.58 14.50 0.66
C GLY A 88 15.22 13.59 1.71
N SER A 89 14.47 13.14 2.73
CA SER A 89 14.99 12.32 3.83
C SER A 89 14.28 10.97 3.94
N TRP A 90 15.05 9.92 4.25
CA TRP A 90 14.48 8.61 4.57
C TRP A 90 13.91 8.62 5.99
N ILE A 91 12.66 8.21 6.13
CA ILE A 91 11.91 8.14 7.38
C ILE A 91 11.51 6.68 7.61
N ASP A 92 11.86 6.14 8.78
CA ASP A 92 11.42 4.80 9.18
C ASP A 92 9.89 4.75 9.35
N VAL A 93 9.27 3.69 8.84
CA VAL A 93 7.89 3.35 9.19
C VAL A 93 7.94 2.48 10.46
N PRO A 94 7.58 3.01 11.64
CA PRO A 94 7.84 2.34 12.90
C PRO A 94 7.09 1.00 13.01
N PRO A 95 7.76 -0.07 13.48
CA PRO A 95 7.09 -1.31 13.87
C PRO A 95 6.04 -1.02 14.94
N MET A 96 4.81 -1.47 14.71
CA MET A 96 3.70 -1.25 15.63
C MET A 96 2.81 -2.48 15.71
N LYS A 97 2.66 -2.99 16.94
CA LYS A 97 1.88 -4.19 17.23
C LYS A 97 0.43 -4.03 16.78
N HIS A 98 -0.08 -5.04 16.07
CA HIS A 98 -1.46 -5.11 15.56
C HIS A 98 -1.86 -3.96 14.62
N SER A 99 -0.89 -3.33 13.95
CA SER A 99 -1.14 -2.28 12.95
C SER A 99 -1.09 -2.83 11.51
N ILE A 100 -1.70 -2.09 10.59
CA ILE A 100 -1.55 -2.26 9.14
C ILE A 100 -1.01 -0.94 8.59
N VAL A 101 0.11 -1.00 7.88
CA VAL A 101 0.65 0.14 7.13
C VAL A 101 -0.10 0.25 5.81
N ILE A 102 -0.54 1.47 5.48
CA ILE A 102 -1.24 1.77 4.24
C ILE A 102 -0.37 2.73 3.43
N ASN A 103 -0.15 2.41 2.15
CA ASN A 103 0.38 3.37 1.19
C ASN A 103 -0.37 3.28 -0.15
N LEU A 104 -0.26 4.34 -0.93
CA LEU A 104 -0.90 4.46 -2.24
C LEU A 104 0.15 4.17 -3.32
N GLY A 105 -0.28 3.50 -4.37
CA GLY A 105 0.53 3.20 -5.55
C GLY A 105 0.19 4.10 -6.74
N ASP A 106 0.96 3.89 -7.81
CA ASP A 106 0.97 4.73 -9.01
C ASP A 106 -0.42 4.87 -9.66
N GLN A 107 -1.29 3.85 -9.60
CA GLN A 107 -2.64 3.96 -10.18
C GLN A 107 -3.52 4.97 -9.45
N LEU A 108 -3.39 5.07 -8.12
CA LEU A 108 -4.16 6.05 -7.35
C LEU A 108 -3.65 7.46 -7.58
N GLU A 109 -2.33 7.63 -7.76
CA GLU A 109 -1.77 8.91 -8.18
C GLU A 109 -2.44 9.39 -9.47
N VAL A 110 -2.46 8.55 -10.50
CA VAL A 110 -3.12 8.85 -11.78
C VAL A 110 -4.62 9.17 -11.58
N CYS A 111 -5.38 8.32 -10.88
CA CYS A 111 -6.81 8.53 -10.67
C CYS A 111 -7.12 9.84 -9.93
N ILE A 112 -6.26 10.26 -8.99
CA ILE A 112 -6.46 11.49 -8.23
C ILE A 112 -6.13 12.71 -9.08
N TYR A 113 -4.99 12.73 -9.77
CA TYR A 113 -4.60 13.88 -10.61
C TYR A 113 -5.61 14.21 -11.69
N PHE A 114 -6.20 13.20 -12.35
CA PHE A 114 -7.22 13.43 -13.38
C PHE A 114 -8.53 14.01 -12.84
N ASN A 115 -8.87 13.80 -11.56
CA ASN A 115 -10.11 14.32 -10.96
C ASN A 115 -9.94 15.71 -10.33
N VAL A 116 -8.72 16.15 -10.01
CA VAL A 116 -8.49 17.45 -9.34
C VAL A 116 -8.21 18.59 -10.34
N LEU A 117 -7.84 18.26 -11.58
CA LEU A 117 -7.46 19.24 -12.61
C LEU A 117 -8.52 19.48 -13.71
N LEU A 118 -9.70 18.87 -13.59
CA LEU A 118 -10.86 19.06 -14.49
C LEU A 118 -12.09 19.48 -13.69
#